data_AF-Q0RM58-F1
#
_entry.id   AF-Q0RM58-F1
#
_cell.length_a   1.000
_cell.length_b   1.000
_cell.length_c   1.000
_cell.angle_alpha   90.00
_cell.angle_beta   90.00
_cell.angle_gamma   90.00
#
_symmetry.space_group_name_H-M   'P 1'
#
loop_
_entity.id
_entity.type
_entity.pdbx_description
1 polymer ?
#
loop_
_entity_poly.entity_id
_entity_poly.type
_entity_poly.pdbx_seq_one_letter_code
_entity_poly.pdbx_strand_id
1 'polypeptide(L)'
;MFGTYWRWHQLQVTTRDIDPVYPVLRHVIRAAGLDRDQAVWLVVLHVAYYQLGSALAAWGAQPVPGGPRPGLLTLPTGTERRAHRDVRQFARHWAGLLGAFDRHGGPAGWLDAGGADWRRLNEHVAQVEGNGRWAAYKTAELAQKVLDVPTVVADAGHAHSTGPRRGLALLYPRLPAGNRPVDIQVLDRYTRRLARRLGEADIGQVETSLCDLHSLTRGHYYLGHDIDAMQQQLTRVPSDLTAAAFAARAARLPAAYLGERGGWSGVDRERKRVYARQGIICTR
;
A
#
# COMPACT_ATOMS: atom_id res chain seq x y z
N MET A 1 22.57 9.76 -10.45
CA MET A 1 21.34 9.28 -9.80
C MET A 1 20.06 9.55 -10.61
N PHE A 2 19.82 10.75 -11.15
CA PHE A 2 18.55 11.05 -11.83
C PHE A 2 18.21 10.10 -12.99
N GLY A 3 19.15 9.81 -13.90
CA GLY A 3 18.93 8.86 -15.00
C GLY A 3 18.60 7.44 -14.52
N THR A 4 19.22 7.00 -13.43
CA THR A 4 18.90 5.72 -12.78
C THR A 4 17.48 5.71 -12.22
N TYR A 5 17.08 6.78 -11.54
CA TYR A 5 15.72 6.91 -11.01
C TYR A 5 14.66 6.98 -12.11
N TRP A 6 14.93 7.70 -13.21
CA TRP A 6 14.04 7.72 -14.37
C TRP A 6 13.78 6.30 -14.87
N ARG A 7 14.86 5.54 -15.12
CA ARG A 7 14.76 4.14 -15.58
C ARG A 7 14.03 3.28 -14.55
N TRP A 8 14.34 3.43 -13.26
CA TRP A 8 13.69 2.72 -12.16
C TRP A 8 12.17 2.95 -12.15
N HIS A 9 11.76 4.21 -12.15
CA HIS A 9 10.36 4.60 -12.13
C HIS A 9 9.62 4.02 -13.35
N GLN A 10 10.13 4.22 -14.56
CA GLN A 10 9.55 3.68 -15.79
C GLN A 10 9.41 2.15 -15.75
N LEU A 11 10.42 1.46 -15.23
CA LEU A 11 10.35 0.01 -15.03
C LEU A 11 9.26 -0.37 -14.03
N GLN A 12 9.16 0.27 -12.86
CA GLN A 12 8.10 -0.07 -11.89
C GLN A 12 6.69 0.16 -12.44
N VAL A 13 6.48 1.25 -13.20
CA VAL A 13 5.19 1.53 -13.87
C VAL A 13 4.87 0.44 -14.88
N THR A 14 5.81 0.14 -15.79
CA THR A 14 5.58 -0.82 -16.88
C THR A 14 5.40 -2.25 -16.37
N THR A 15 6.08 -2.63 -15.29
CA THR A 15 5.93 -3.96 -14.68
C THR A 15 4.77 -4.04 -13.69
N ARG A 16 4.09 -2.91 -13.42
CA ARG A 16 3.02 -2.80 -12.42
C ARG A 16 3.45 -3.24 -11.03
N ASP A 17 4.70 -2.96 -10.66
CA ASP A 17 5.23 -3.28 -9.33
C ASP A 17 4.99 -2.14 -8.32
N ILE A 18 4.46 -1.00 -8.77
CA ILE A 18 3.98 0.05 -7.85
C ILE A 18 2.62 -0.36 -7.29
N ASP A 19 2.57 -0.58 -5.98
CA ASP A 19 1.37 -1.00 -5.23
C ASP A 19 0.55 -2.08 -5.98
N PRO A 20 1.16 -3.24 -6.34
CA PRO A 20 0.52 -4.26 -7.20
C PRO A 20 -0.74 -4.85 -6.58
N VAL A 21 -0.93 -4.69 -5.28
CA VAL A 21 -2.12 -5.11 -4.55
C VAL A 21 -3.37 -4.32 -4.95
N TYR A 22 -3.26 -3.06 -5.38
CA TYR A 22 -4.42 -2.22 -5.71
C TYR A 22 -5.23 -2.76 -6.89
N PRO A 23 -4.65 -3.02 -8.07
CA PRO A 23 -5.41 -3.57 -9.19
C PRO A 23 -5.92 -5.00 -8.90
N VAL A 24 -5.20 -5.78 -8.08
CA VAL A 24 -5.63 -7.11 -7.64
C VAL A 24 -6.85 -7.02 -6.73
N LEU A 25 -6.80 -6.19 -5.69
CA LEU A 25 -7.88 -6.01 -4.72
C LEU A 25 -9.14 -5.47 -5.39
N ARG A 26 -9.00 -4.49 -6.31
CA ARG A 26 -10.10 -3.97 -7.12
C ARG A 26 -10.74 -5.05 -7.98
N HIS A 27 -9.94 -5.94 -8.56
CA HIS A 27 -10.45 -7.06 -9.34
C HIS A 27 -11.19 -8.07 -8.45
N VAL A 28 -10.65 -8.42 -7.28
CA VAL A 28 -11.32 -9.33 -6.33
C VAL A 28 -12.68 -8.77 -5.90
N ILE A 29 -12.75 -7.49 -5.51
CA ILE A 29 -13.99 -6.81 -5.11
C ILE A 29 -15.05 -6.93 -6.21
N ARG A 30 -14.68 -6.62 -7.46
CA ARG A 30 -15.61 -6.67 -8.61
C ARG A 30 -16.02 -8.09 -8.97
N ALA A 31 -15.07 -9.03 -8.99
CA ALA A 31 -15.34 -10.41 -9.35
C ALA A 31 -16.22 -11.13 -8.29
N ALA A 32 -16.06 -10.78 -7.02
CA ALA A 32 -16.89 -11.30 -5.94
C ALA A 32 -18.24 -10.58 -5.81
N GLY A 33 -18.49 -9.52 -6.59
CA GLY A 33 -19.74 -8.76 -6.54
C GLY A 33 -19.99 -8.09 -5.19
N LEU A 34 -18.91 -7.66 -4.50
CA LEU A 34 -19.04 -7.08 -3.17
C LEU A 34 -19.79 -5.74 -3.25
N ASP A 35 -20.71 -5.53 -2.32
CA ASP A 35 -21.31 -4.21 -2.15
C ASP A 35 -20.30 -3.19 -1.60
N ARG A 36 -20.73 -1.93 -1.49
CA ARG A 36 -19.85 -0.84 -1.08
C ARG A 36 -19.36 -1.02 0.36
N ASP A 37 -20.20 -1.48 1.28
CA ASP A 37 -19.80 -1.68 2.68
C ASP A 37 -18.79 -2.81 2.81
N GLN A 38 -19.03 -3.93 2.13
CA GLN A 38 -18.13 -5.08 2.06
C GLN A 38 -16.79 -4.70 1.43
N ALA A 39 -16.79 -3.89 0.36
CA ALA A 39 -15.59 -3.42 -0.30
C ALA A 39 -14.76 -2.49 0.60
N VAL A 40 -15.40 -1.54 1.29
CA VAL A 40 -14.71 -0.68 2.27
C VAL A 40 -14.16 -1.52 3.41
N TRP A 41 -14.95 -2.47 3.93
CA TRP A 41 -14.52 -3.37 4.99
C TRP A 41 -13.27 -4.17 4.60
N LEU A 42 -13.26 -4.71 3.39
CA LEU A 42 -12.09 -5.42 2.86
C LEU A 42 -10.85 -4.51 2.74
N VAL A 43 -11.03 -3.27 2.26
CA VAL A 43 -9.94 -2.30 2.13
C VAL A 43 -9.36 -1.94 3.51
N VAL A 44 -10.19 -1.66 4.51
CA VAL A 44 -9.67 -1.32 5.85
C VAL A 44 -8.99 -2.51 6.50
N LEU A 45 -9.48 -3.74 6.29
CA LEU A 45 -8.81 -4.96 6.74
C LEU A 45 -7.45 -5.08 6.06
N HIS A 46 -7.39 -4.86 4.75
CA HIS A 46 -6.11 -4.85 4.03
C HIS A 46 -5.14 -3.84 4.62
N VAL A 47 -5.56 -2.61 4.91
CA VAL A 47 -4.68 -1.63 5.56
C VAL A 47 -4.31 -2.06 6.97
N ALA A 48 -5.24 -2.62 7.75
CA ALA A 48 -5.00 -3.05 9.14
C ALA A 48 -3.97 -4.18 9.24
N TYR A 49 -3.98 -5.14 8.30
CA TYR A 49 -2.97 -6.20 8.24
C TYR A 49 -1.72 -5.78 7.46
N TYR A 50 -1.89 -4.99 6.40
CA TYR A 50 -0.92 -4.79 5.32
C TYR A 50 -0.29 -6.10 4.82
N GLN A 51 -1.15 -7.11 4.70
CA GLN A 51 -0.85 -8.48 4.30
C GLN A 51 -2.13 -8.99 3.61
N LEU A 52 -2.07 -9.24 2.29
CA LEU A 52 -3.26 -9.54 1.48
C LEU A 52 -3.96 -10.84 1.90
N GLY A 53 -3.23 -11.94 2.09
CA GLY A 53 -3.80 -13.23 2.51
C GLY A 53 -4.54 -13.15 3.86
N SER A 54 -3.96 -12.47 4.86
CA SER A 54 -4.59 -12.22 6.16
C SER A 54 -5.86 -11.38 6.02
N ALA A 55 -5.84 -10.35 5.17
CA ALA A 55 -7.00 -9.52 4.93
C ALA A 55 -8.14 -10.30 4.26
N LEU A 56 -7.84 -11.12 3.25
CA LEU A 56 -8.81 -11.98 2.59
C LEU A 56 -9.36 -13.06 3.54
N ALA A 57 -8.51 -13.67 4.36
CA ALA A 57 -8.94 -14.66 5.35
C ALA A 57 -9.82 -14.03 6.44
N ALA A 58 -9.46 -12.85 6.95
CA ALA A 58 -10.27 -12.12 7.92
C ALA A 58 -11.62 -11.71 7.34
N TRP A 59 -11.65 -11.24 6.09
CA TRP A 59 -12.89 -10.90 5.40
C TRP A 59 -13.74 -12.15 5.14
N GLY A 60 -13.16 -13.26 4.67
CA GLY A 60 -13.91 -14.50 4.43
C GLY A 60 -14.53 -15.07 5.71
N ALA A 61 -13.81 -15.00 6.83
CA ALA A 61 -14.33 -15.44 8.13
C ALA A 61 -15.37 -14.47 8.73
N GLN A 62 -15.36 -13.21 8.31
CA GLN A 62 -16.20 -12.15 8.84
C GLN A 62 -16.46 -11.05 7.76
N PRO A 63 -17.35 -11.30 6.79
CA PRO A 63 -17.56 -10.42 5.63
C PRO A 63 -18.34 -9.15 5.97
N VAL A 64 -18.99 -9.14 7.12
CA VAL A 64 -19.67 -7.97 7.71
C VAL A 64 -18.86 -7.53 8.93
N PRO A 65 -18.64 -6.21 9.15
CA PRO A 65 -17.95 -5.72 10.34
C PRO A 65 -18.57 -6.28 11.63
N GLY A 66 -17.70 -6.68 12.55
CA GLY A 66 -18.08 -7.31 13.81
C GLY A 66 -16.90 -7.35 14.77
N GLY A 67 -17.17 -7.72 16.02
CA GLY A 67 -16.17 -7.72 17.10
C GLY A 67 -14.91 -8.52 16.79
N PRO A 68 -13.75 -8.14 17.38
CA PRO A 68 -12.50 -8.82 17.11
C PRO A 68 -12.53 -10.28 17.61
N ARG A 69 -12.15 -11.22 16.74
CA ARG A 69 -12.04 -12.64 17.08
C ARG A 69 -10.58 -13.02 17.35
N PRO A 70 -10.26 -13.78 18.41
CA PRO A 70 -8.87 -14.10 18.76
C PRO A 70 -8.04 -14.68 17.60
N GLY A 71 -8.61 -15.58 16.80
CA GLY A 71 -7.91 -16.18 15.66
C GLY A 71 -7.63 -15.21 14.50
N LEU A 72 -8.42 -14.13 14.36
CA LEU A 72 -8.18 -13.11 13.33
C LEU A 72 -7.09 -12.14 13.76
N LEU A 73 -7.02 -11.80 15.05
CA LEU A 73 -6.01 -10.88 15.59
C LEU A 73 -4.58 -11.44 15.53
N THR A 74 -4.43 -12.77 15.43
CA THR A 74 -3.12 -13.44 15.35
C THR A 74 -2.64 -13.68 13.93
N LEU A 75 -3.43 -13.33 12.91
CA LEU A 75 -3.01 -13.46 11.51
C LEU A 75 -1.78 -12.57 11.23
N PRO A 76 -0.89 -12.98 10.31
CA PRO A 76 0.32 -12.22 9.98
C PRO A 76 0.04 -10.77 9.57
N THR A 77 0.85 -9.84 10.06
CA THR A 77 0.82 -8.41 9.67
C THR A 77 2.11 -7.99 8.97
N GLY A 78 1.99 -7.09 8.01
CA GLY A 78 3.09 -6.42 7.32
C GLY A 78 3.96 -5.59 8.27
N THR A 79 5.14 -5.17 7.79
CA THR A 79 6.09 -4.40 8.61
C THR A 79 5.57 -3.01 8.96
N GLU A 80 4.76 -2.48 8.06
CA GLU A 80 4.06 -1.20 8.10
C GLU A 80 3.01 -1.18 9.24
N ARG A 81 2.46 -2.35 9.57
CA ARG A 81 1.50 -2.57 10.67
C ARG A 81 2.06 -3.41 11.81
N ARG A 82 3.38 -3.38 12.02
CA ARG A 82 4.05 -4.18 13.08
C ARG A 82 3.50 -3.96 14.50
N ALA A 83 2.89 -2.81 14.79
CA ALA A 83 2.23 -2.55 16.07
C ALA A 83 1.04 -3.50 16.32
N HIS A 84 0.35 -3.91 15.25
CA HIS A 84 -0.77 -4.86 15.32
C HIS A 84 -0.33 -6.32 15.54
N ARG A 85 0.98 -6.59 15.65
CA ARG A 85 1.47 -7.89 16.16
C ARG A 85 1.18 -8.08 17.65
N ASP A 86 1.02 -6.97 18.38
CA ASP A 86 0.41 -6.98 19.71
C ASP A 86 -1.11 -7.07 19.54
N VAL A 87 -1.66 -8.23 19.86
CA VAL A 87 -3.10 -8.51 19.75
C VAL A 87 -3.97 -7.53 20.54
N ARG A 88 -3.46 -6.95 21.63
CA ARG A 88 -4.21 -5.96 22.42
C ARG A 88 -4.31 -4.63 21.66
N GLN A 89 -3.23 -4.20 21.02
CA GLN A 89 -3.23 -3.00 20.18
C GLN A 89 -4.13 -3.20 18.97
N PHE A 90 -4.06 -4.38 18.34
CA PHE A 90 -4.91 -4.67 17.19
C PHE A 90 -6.39 -4.76 17.58
N ALA A 91 -6.73 -5.40 18.70
CA ALA A 91 -8.10 -5.45 19.20
C ALA A 91 -8.68 -4.04 19.42
N ARG A 92 -7.90 -3.11 19.98
CA ARG A 92 -8.33 -1.72 20.17
C ARG A 92 -8.52 -0.98 18.85
N HIS A 93 -7.58 -1.12 17.90
CA HIS A 93 -7.74 -0.57 16.55
C HIS A 93 -9.02 -1.07 15.87
N TRP A 94 -9.27 -2.38 15.93
CA TRP A 94 -10.46 -3.01 15.37
C TRP A 94 -11.74 -2.47 16.03
N ALA A 95 -11.78 -2.41 17.36
CA ALA A 95 -12.92 -1.83 18.08
C ALA A 95 -13.14 -0.35 17.72
N GLY A 96 -12.06 0.42 17.55
CA GLY A 96 -12.11 1.81 17.09
C GLY A 96 -12.71 1.96 15.69
N LEU A 97 -12.40 1.04 14.77
CA LEU A 97 -13.03 0.99 13.44
C LEU A 97 -14.53 0.73 13.54
N LEU A 98 -14.95 -0.27 14.31
CA LEU A 98 -16.37 -0.59 14.48
C LEU A 98 -17.14 0.60 15.07
N GLY A 99 -16.61 1.21 16.13
CA GLY A 99 -17.23 2.40 16.70
C GLY A 99 -17.31 3.57 15.73
N ALA A 100 -16.36 3.69 14.79
CA ALA A 100 -16.45 4.66 13.71
C ALA A 100 -17.56 4.29 12.70
N PHE A 101 -17.63 3.04 12.26
CA PHE A 101 -18.69 2.58 11.35
C PHE A 101 -20.08 2.76 11.95
N ASP A 102 -20.28 2.39 13.21
CA ASP A 102 -21.56 2.51 13.91
C ASP A 102 -22.06 3.96 13.92
N ARG A 103 -21.17 4.94 14.17
CA ARG A 103 -21.51 6.37 14.16
C ARG A 103 -21.92 6.91 12.78
N HIS A 104 -21.55 6.22 11.72
CA HIS A 104 -21.76 6.66 10.34
C HIS A 104 -22.68 5.71 9.55
N GLY A 105 -23.34 4.76 10.22
CA GLY A 105 -24.28 3.83 9.58
C GLY A 105 -23.63 2.75 8.71
N GLY A 106 -22.34 2.46 8.92
CA GLY A 106 -21.60 1.41 8.20
C GLY A 106 -20.25 1.86 7.63
N PRO A 107 -19.43 0.92 7.11
CA PRO A 107 -18.16 1.23 6.46
C PRO A 107 -18.22 2.30 5.36
N ALA A 108 -19.20 2.22 4.46
CA ALA A 108 -19.38 3.16 3.36
C ALA A 108 -19.76 4.56 3.86
N GLY A 109 -20.70 4.63 4.79
CA GLY A 109 -21.10 5.91 5.41
C GLY A 109 -19.94 6.57 6.16
N TRP A 110 -19.09 5.77 6.82
CA TRP A 110 -17.85 6.27 7.43
C TRP A 110 -16.90 6.85 6.39
N LEU A 111 -16.61 6.12 5.32
CA LEU A 111 -15.72 6.62 4.27
C LEU A 111 -16.25 7.92 3.65
N ASP A 112 -17.55 7.99 3.39
CA ASP A 112 -18.22 9.15 2.78
C ASP A 112 -18.21 10.38 3.69
N ALA A 113 -18.27 10.20 5.01
CA ALA A 113 -18.14 11.30 5.97
C ALA A 113 -16.77 12.01 5.91
N GLY A 114 -15.73 11.28 5.49
CA GLY A 114 -14.40 11.83 5.19
C GLY A 114 -14.40 12.77 3.98
N GLY A 115 -15.37 12.62 3.07
CA GLY A 115 -15.53 13.44 1.87
C GLY A 115 -14.50 13.15 0.78
N ALA A 116 -14.58 13.90 -0.32
CA ALA A 116 -13.69 13.77 -1.47
C ALA A 116 -12.38 14.57 -1.36
N ASP A 117 -12.28 15.52 -0.42
CA ASP A 117 -11.04 16.26 -0.20
C ASP A 117 -9.99 15.34 0.46
N TRP A 118 -8.79 15.27 -0.15
CA TRP A 118 -7.73 14.36 0.27
C TRP A 118 -7.30 14.59 1.72
N ARG A 119 -7.16 15.85 2.14
CA ARG A 119 -6.68 16.17 3.49
C ARG A 119 -7.74 15.82 4.52
N ARG A 120 -8.98 16.22 4.27
CA ARG A 120 -10.13 15.88 5.12
C ARG A 120 -10.29 14.37 5.27
N LEU A 121 -10.19 13.62 4.17
CA LEU A 121 -10.27 12.15 4.22
C LEU A 121 -9.14 11.55 5.05
N ASN A 122 -7.91 12.02 4.88
CA ASN A 122 -6.76 11.58 5.69
C ASN A 122 -6.97 11.88 7.18
N GLU A 123 -7.40 13.11 7.52
CA GLU A 123 -7.69 13.51 8.89
C GLU A 123 -8.80 12.66 9.50
N HIS A 124 -9.87 12.39 8.74
CA HIS A 124 -10.96 11.53 9.16
C HIS A 124 -10.50 10.10 9.48
N VAL A 125 -9.72 9.49 8.58
CA VAL A 125 -9.18 8.13 8.80
C VAL A 125 -8.22 8.08 10.00
N ALA A 126 -7.46 9.14 10.22
CA ALA A 126 -6.52 9.24 11.34
C ALA A 126 -7.19 9.33 12.72
N GLN A 127 -8.51 9.58 12.78
CA GLN A 127 -9.26 9.61 14.05
C GLN A 127 -9.48 8.21 14.65
N VAL A 128 -9.28 7.15 13.87
CA VAL A 128 -9.39 5.77 14.34
C VAL A 128 -8.14 5.40 15.16
N GLU A 129 -8.32 4.83 16.36
CA GLU A 129 -7.20 4.38 17.20
C GLU A 129 -6.25 3.47 16.41
N GLY A 130 -4.93 3.70 16.52
CA GLY A 130 -3.92 2.94 15.78
C GLY A 130 -3.69 3.39 14.33
N ASN A 131 -4.49 4.31 13.80
CA ASN A 131 -4.19 4.95 12.51
C ASN A 131 -3.26 6.15 12.71
N GLY A 132 -1.99 5.96 12.38
CA GLY A 132 -1.07 7.08 12.13
C GLY A 132 -1.22 7.65 10.72
N ARG A 133 -0.42 8.68 10.42
CA ARG A 133 -0.38 9.36 9.11
C ARG A 133 -0.26 8.41 7.93
N TRP A 134 0.58 7.37 8.04
CA TRP A 134 0.79 6.38 6.99
C TRP A 134 -0.48 5.56 6.70
N ALA A 135 -1.17 5.10 7.74
CA ALA A 135 -2.40 4.31 7.57
C ALA A 135 -3.50 5.16 6.94
N ALA A 136 -3.64 6.41 7.38
CA ALA A 136 -4.55 7.36 6.76
C ALA A 136 -4.24 7.61 5.28
N TYR A 137 -2.95 7.78 4.93
CA TYR A 137 -2.51 7.95 3.55
C TYR A 137 -2.91 6.74 2.68
N LYS A 138 -2.57 5.54 3.13
CA LYS A 138 -2.82 4.32 2.35
C LYS A 138 -4.31 3.99 2.25
N THR A 139 -5.10 4.25 3.29
CA THR A 139 -6.57 4.14 3.18
C THR A 139 -7.15 5.12 2.17
N ALA A 140 -6.73 6.39 2.17
CA ALA A 140 -7.20 7.38 1.21
C ALA A 140 -6.78 7.03 -0.23
N GLU A 141 -5.56 6.52 -0.41
CA GLU A 141 -5.06 6.06 -1.71
C GLU A 141 -5.85 4.85 -2.22
N LEU A 142 -6.14 3.86 -1.37
CA LEU A 142 -6.99 2.72 -1.71
C LEU A 142 -8.44 3.15 -1.99
N ALA A 143 -8.97 4.10 -1.23
CA ALA A 143 -10.30 4.66 -1.49
C ALA A 143 -10.37 5.25 -2.91
N GLN A 144 -9.33 5.98 -3.33
CA GLN A 144 -9.23 6.49 -4.69
C GLN A 144 -9.09 5.38 -5.74
N LYS A 145 -8.06 4.53 -5.60
CA LYS A 145 -7.60 3.63 -6.66
C LYS A 145 -8.37 2.32 -6.74
N VAL A 146 -8.98 1.89 -5.64
CA VAL A 146 -9.70 0.62 -5.50
C VAL A 146 -11.21 0.83 -5.39
N LEU A 147 -11.65 1.82 -4.62
CA LEU A 147 -13.07 2.08 -4.36
C LEU A 147 -13.67 3.21 -5.21
N ASP A 148 -12.89 3.79 -6.12
CA ASP A 148 -13.33 4.84 -7.05
C ASP A 148 -13.87 6.10 -6.34
N VAL A 149 -13.39 6.40 -5.12
CA VAL A 149 -13.69 7.68 -4.43
C VAL A 149 -13.02 8.82 -5.20
N PRO A 150 -13.75 9.92 -5.54
CA PRO A 150 -13.25 10.99 -6.41
C PRO A 150 -12.32 11.97 -5.65
N THR A 151 -11.30 11.44 -5.00
CA THR A 151 -10.26 12.23 -4.33
C THR A 151 -9.00 12.31 -5.20
N VAL A 152 -8.14 13.29 -4.93
CA VAL A 152 -6.88 13.49 -5.65
C VAL A 152 -5.76 13.67 -4.64
N VAL A 153 -4.72 12.85 -4.76
CA VAL A 153 -3.55 12.91 -3.88
C VAL A 153 -2.96 14.32 -3.87
N ALA A 154 -3.06 15.01 -2.73
CA ALA A 154 -2.63 16.41 -2.62
C ALA A 154 -1.14 16.58 -2.26
N ASP A 155 -0.52 15.55 -1.68
CA ASP A 155 0.85 15.56 -1.19
C ASP A 155 1.56 14.21 -1.36
N ALA A 156 2.90 14.23 -1.29
CA ALA A 156 3.72 13.03 -1.41
C ALA A 156 3.96 12.35 -0.05
N GLY A 157 3.05 12.48 0.91
CA GLY A 157 3.11 11.76 2.18
C GLY A 157 4.36 12.06 3.02
N HIS A 158 5.08 13.16 2.75
CA HIS A 158 6.39 13.40 3.38
C HIS A 158 6.28 13.55 4.88
N ALA A 159 5.21 14.15 5.42
CA ALA A 159 5.01 14.37 6.86
C ALA A 159 5.11 13.05 7.65
N HIS A 160 6.04 12.99 8.61
CA HIS A 160 6.35 11.81 9.43
C HIS A 160 6.73 10.53 8.67
N SER A 161 6.99 10.61 7.36
CA SER A 161 7.48 9.50 6.54
C SER A 161 8.96 9.67 6.22
N THR A 162 9.74 8.59 6.35
CA THR A 162 11.19 8.63 6.07
C THR A 162 11.57 8.04 4.72
N GLY A 163 10.75 7.15 4.16
CA GLY A 163 10.99 6.48 2.88
C GLY A 163 11.14 7.44 1.70
N PRO A 164 10.07 8.16 1.31
CA PRO A 164 10.10 9.06 0.16
C PRO A 164 11.10 10.20 0.34
N ARG A 165 11.32 10.68 1.57
CA ARG A 165 12.35 11.70 1.85
C ARG A 165 13.75 11.21 1.55
N ARG A 166 14.09 10.01 2.04
CA ARG A 166 15.40 9.42 1.80
C ARG A 166 15.59 9.11 0.32
N GLY A 167 14.55 8.62 -0.36
CA GLY A 167 14.54 8.46 -1.82
C GLY A 167 14.80 9.77 -2.54
N LEU A 168 14.10 10.85 -2.16
CA LEU A 168 14.26 12.17 -2.77
C LEU A 168 15.64 12.76 -2.51
N ALA A 169 16.22 12.52 -1.33
CA ALA A 169 17.56 12.98 -0.97
C ALA A 169 18.68 12.32 -1.81
N LEU A 170 18.45 11.13 -2.37
CA LEU A 170 19.36 10.52 -3.35
C LEU A 170 19.44 11.30 -4.67
N LEU A 171 18.40 12.10 -4.96
CA LEU A 171 18.29 12.90 -6.19
C LEU A 171 18.65 14.37 -5.94
N TYR A 172 18.39 14.87 -4.73
CA TYR A 172 18.60 16.26 -4.32
C TYR A 172 19.37 16.32 -2.99
N PRO A 173 20.70 16.51 -3.00
CA PRO A 173 21.55 16.40 -1.80
C PRO A 173 21.34 17.47 -0.70
N ARG A 174 20.55 18.52 -0.97
CA ARG A 174 20.37 19.68 -0.07
C ARG A 174 18.91 19.88 0.36
N LEU A 175 18.19 18.79 0.58
CA LEU A 175 16.82 18.84 1.07
C LEU A 175 16.76 19.06 2.58
N PRO A 176 15.69 19.71 3.09
CA PRO A 176 15.46 19.77 4.52
C PRO A 176 15.17 18.36 5.07
N ALA A 177 15.69 18.08 6.26
CA ALA A 177 15.47 16.80 6.95
C ALA A 177 14.31 16.85 7.97
N GLY A 178 13.83 18.05 8.30
CA GLY A 178 12.87 18.30 9.37
C GLY A 178 11.43 17.83 9.07
N ASN A 179 10.58 17.88 10.08
CA ASN A 179 9.14 17.57 10.01
C ASN A 179 8.26 18.84 10.12
N ARG A 180 8.86 20.04 10.12
CA ARG A 180 8.08 21.27 10.23
C ARG A 180 7.26 21.48 8.96
N PRO A 181 6.06 22.08 9.02
CA PRO A 181 5.22 22.31 7.84
C PRO A 181 5.96 22.94 6.66
N VAL A 182 6.84 23.91 6.92
CA VAL A 182 7.68 24.55 5.89
C VAL A 182 8.64 23.57 5.20
N ASP A 183 9.24 22.65 5.95
CA ASP A 183 10.15 21.63 5.42
C ASP A 183 9.37 20.65 4.52
N ILE A 184 8.16 20.26 4.95
CA ILE A 184 7.26 19.38 4.17
C ILE A 184 6.85 20.03 2.85
N GLN A 185 6.46 21.31 2.88
CA GLN A 185 6.10 22.04 1.67
C GLN A 185 7.24 22.11 0.65
N VAL A 186 8.48 22.23 1.11
CA VAL A 186 9.66 22.18 0.25
C VAL A 186 9.80 20.79 -0.38
N LEU A 187 9.71 19.72 0.42
CA LEU A 187 9.80 18.33 -0.07
C LEU A 187 8.70 18.00 -1.11
N ASP A 188 7.46 18.42 -0.84
CA ASP A 188 6.34 18.28 -1.78
C ASP A 188 6.59 19.05 -3.09
N ARG A 189 7.16 20.26 -3.02
CA ARG A 189 7.51 21.04 -4.21
C ARG A 189 8.55 20.33 -5.07
N TYR A 190 9.58 19.74 -4.46
CA TYR A 190 10.58 18.95 -5.17
C TYR A 190 9.96 17.70 -5.80
N THR A 191 9.05 17.02 -5.10
CA THR A 191 8.36 15.83 -5.62
C THR A 191 7.45 16.19 -6.79
N ARG A 192 6.68 17.28 -6.72
CA ARG A 192 5.89 17.78 -7.87
C ARG A 192 6.75 18.19 -9.06
N ARG A 193 7.94 18.75 -8.82
CA ARG A 193 8.91 19.05 -9.90
C ARG A 193 9.41 17.76 -10.54
N LEU A 194 9.68 16.74 -9.74
CA LEU A 194 10.10 15.42 -10.21
C LEU A 194 9.01 14.74 -11.04
N ALA A 195 7.77 14.72 -10.54
CA ALA A 195 6.59 14.21 -11.23
C ALA A 195 6.42 14.83 -12.63
N ARG A 196 6.45 16.17 -12.71
CA ARG A 196 6.39 16.90 -13.99
C ARG A 196 7.53 16.53 -14.95
N ARG A 197 8.73 16.27 -14.45
CA ARG A 197 9.85 15.84 -15.31
C ARG A 197 9.59 14.44 -15.85
N LEU A 198 9.11 13.53 -15.00
CA LEU A 198 8.75 12.16 -15.37
C LEU A 198 7.57 12.06 -16.35
N GLY A 199 6.76 13.12 -16.45
CA GLY A 199 5.45 13.03 -17.11
C GLY A 199 4.42 12.25 -16.29
N GLU A 200 4.67 12.10 -14.98
CA GLU A 200 3.78 11.39 -14.06
C GLU A 200 2.81 12.38 -13.41
N ALA A 201 1.51 12.13 -13.55
CA ALA A 201 0.46 12.96 -12.97
C ALA A 201 0.17 12.57 -11.51
N ASP A 202 0.33 11.28 -11.18
CA ASP A 202 0.10 10.76 -9.84
C ASP A 202 1.34 10.97 -8.95
N ILE A 203 1.28 12.00 -8.12
CA ILE A 203 2.31 12.27 -7.10
C ILE A 203 2.47 11.12 -6.09
N GLY A 204 1.42 10.35 -5.79
CA GLY A 204 1.51 9.17 -4.93
C GLY A 204 2.35 8.07 -5.56
N GLN A 205 2.22 7.88 -6.87
CA GLN A 205 3.06 6.94 -7.63
C GLN A 205 4.54 7.32 -7.59
N VAL A 206 4.86 8.63 -7.67
CA VAL A 206 6.23 9.14 -7.50
C VAL A 206 6.74 8.93 -6.08
N GLU A 207 5.91 9.16 -5.07
CA GLU A 207 6.22 8.91 -3.64
C GLU A 207 6.62 7.45 -3.42
N THR A 208 5.80 6.51 -3.87
CA THR A 208 6.05 5.08 -3.66
C THR A 208 7.31 4.65 -4.40
N SER A 209 7.49 5.11 -5.64
CA SER A 209 8.72 4.86 -6.40
C SER A 209 9.99 5.40 -5.73
N LEU A 210 9.92 6.55 -5.03
CA LEU A 210 11.04 7.08 -4.24
C LEU A 210 11.30 6.23 -2.99
N CYS A 211 10.26 5.76 -2.31
CA CYS A 211 10.38 4.85 -1.17
C CYS A 211 11.08 3.54 -1.60
N ASP A 212 10.68 2.99 -2.73
CA ASP A 212 11.26 1.75 -3.25
C ASP A 212 12.67 1.95 -3.78
N LEU A 213 12.98 3.08 -4.42
CA LEU A 213 14.35 3.43 -4.78
C LEU A 213 15.25 3.43 -3.54
N HIS A 214 14.79 4.04 -2.45
CA HIS A 214 15.54 4.03 -1.19
C HIS A 214 15.77 2.61 -0.68
N SER A 215 14.75 1.74 -0.73
CA SER A 215 14.87 0.33 -0.36
C SER A 215 15.80 -0.46 -1.30
N LEU A 216 15.77 -0.17 -2.61
CA LEU A 216 16.63 -0.75 -3.64
C LEU A 216 18.11 -0.42 -3.38
N THR A 217 18.43 0.86 -3.10
CA THR A 217 19.81 1.28 -2.79
C THR A 217 20.38 0.61 -1.53
N ARG A 218 19.53 0.16 -0.61
CA ARG A 218 19.92 -0.57 0.61
C ARG A 218 19.96 -2.09 0.45
N GLY A 219 19.66 -2.60 -0.74
CA GLY A 219 19.64 -4.03 -1.00
C GLY A 219 18.45 -4.72 -0.33
N HIS A 220 17.32 -4.04 -0.21
CA HIS A 220 16.09 -4.56 0.41
C HIS A 220 14.94 -4.75 -0.57
N TYR A 221 15.12 -4.33 -1.82
CA TYR A 221 14.09 -4.32 -2.86
C TYR A 221 14.69 -4.71 -4.22
N TYR A 222 13.86 -5.21 -5.12
CA TYR A 222 14.15 -5.44 -6.54
C TYR A 222 12.84 -5.31 -7.33
N LEU A 223 12.92 -5.19 -8.64
CA LEU A 223 11.73 -5.08 -9.49
C LEU A 223 10.93 -6.39 -9.52
N GLY A 224 9.69 -6.35 -9.05
CA GLY A 224 8.80 -7.49 -8.82
C GLY A 224 8.73 -7.93 -7.36
N HIS A 225 9.40 -7.22 -6.43
CA HIS A 225 9.46 -7.60 -5.03
C HIS A 225 8.06 -7.69 -4.40
N ASP A 226 7.21 -6.71 -4.63
CA ASP A 226 5.89 -6.67 -3.99
C ASP A 226 4.91 -7.64 -4.65
N ILE A 227 5.09 -7.92 -5.94
CA ILE A 227 4.38 -9.00 -6.64
C ILE A 227 4.73 -10.37 -6.04
N ASP A 228 6.01 -10.63 -5.82
CA ASP A 228 6.51 -11.87 -5.19
C ASP A 228 6.07 -11.97 -3.71
N ALA A 229 6.13 -10.86 -2.96
CA ALA A 229 5.65 -10.81 -1.59
C ALA A 229 4.14 -11.10 -1.50
N MET A 230 3.34 -10.52 -2.39
CA MET A 230 1.89 -10.78 -2.45
C MET A 230 1.59 -12.27 -2.74
N GLN A 231 2.34 -12.94 -3.62
CA GLN A 231 2.21 -14.38 -3.85
C GLN A 231 2.41 -15.16 -2.54
N GLN A 232 3.50 -14.85 -1.83
CA GLN A 232 3.83 -15.50 -0.56
C GLN A 232 2.76 -15.26 0.51
N GLN A 233 2.19 -14.05 0.56
CA GLN A 233 1.12 -13.70 1.49
C GLN A 233 -0.13 -14.56 1.27
N LEU A 234 -0.55 -14.72 0.01
CA LEU A 234 -1.71 -15.53 -0.38
C LEU A 234 -1.51 -17.03 -0.12
N THR A 235 -0.32 -17.56 -0.38
CA THR A 235 0.00 -18.97 -0.12
C THR A 235 0.13 -19.26 1.38
N ARG A 236 0.66 -18.31 2.16
CA ARG A 236 0.88 -18.50 3.60
C ARG A 236 -0.42 -18.47 4.40
N VAL A 237 -1.40 -17.68 3.97
CA VAL A 237 -2.69 -17.52 4.66
C VAL A 237 -3.80 -17.72 3.62
N PRO A 238 -4.13 -18.98 3.29
CA PRO A 238 -5.19 -19.26 2.33
C PRO A 238 -6.57 -18.93 2.88
N SER A 239 -7.51 -18.66 1.99
CA SER A 239 -8.92 -18.39 2.24
C SER A 239 -9.75 -18.80 1.02
N ASP A 240 -11.08 -18.75 1.14
CA ASP A 240 -11.99 -19.02 0.01
C ASP A 240 -11.81 -18.03 -1.15
N LEU A 241 -11.24 -16.85 -0.88
CA LEU A 241 -10.92 -15.84 -1.90
C LEU A 241 -9.52 -16.01 -2.50
N THR A 242 -8.70 -16.96 -2.05
CA THR A 242 -7.32 -17.12 -2.55
C THR A 242 -7.29 -17.44 -4.04
N ALA A 243 -8.19 -18.30 -4.53
CA ALA A 243 -8.27 -18.61 -5.96
C ALA A 243 -8.64 -17.37 -6.79
N ALA A 244 -9.61 -16.58 -6.33
CA ALA A 244 -9.99 -15.32 -6.95
C ALA A 244 -8.84 -14.31 -6.97
N ALA A 245 -8.03 -14.25 -5.90
CA ALA A 245 -6.86 -13.38 -5.83
C ALA A 245 -5.75 -13.81 -6.82
N PHE A 246 -5.50 -15.10 -6.99
CA PHE A 246 -4.57 -15.58 -8.02
C PHE A 246 -5.09 -15.33 -9.45
N ALA A 247 -6.39 -15.49 -9.70
CA ALA A 247 -6.99 -15.11 -10.97
C ALA A 247 -6.85 -13.59 -11.24
N ALA A 248 -7.08 -12.77 -10.22
CA ALA A 248 -6.89 -11.32 -10.29
C ALA A 248 -5.43 -10.94 -10.59
N ARG A 249 -4.45 -11.59 -9.94
CA ARG A 249 -3.02 -11.42 -10.25
C ARG A 249 -2.72 -11.74 -11.70
N ALA A 250 -3.18 -12.89 -12.19
CA ALA A 250 -3.01 -13.31 -13.58
C ALA A 250 -3.64 -12.35 -14.60
N ALA A 251 -4.76 -11.72 -14.25
CA ALA A 251 -5.45 -10.76 -15.11
C ALA A 251 -4.84 -9.35 -15.08
N ARG A 252 -4.13 -8.99 -14.00
CA ARG A 252 -3.71 -7.59 -13.75
C ARG A 252 -2.21 -7.37 -13.76
N LEU A 253 -1.39 -8.40 -13.61
CA LEU A 253 0.07 -8.26 -13.54
C LEU A 253 0.74 -8.93 -14.75
N PRO A 254 1.90 -8.43 -15.20
CA PRO A 254 2.60 -9.03 -16.33
C PRO A 254 3.06 -10.46 -16.02
N ALA A 255 2.85 -11.38 -16.96
CA ALA A 255 3.14 -12.81 -16.76
C ALA A 255 4.60 -13.10 -16.37
N ALA A 256 5.55 -12.32 -16.88
CA ALA A 256 6.98 -12.45 -16.57
C ALA A 256 7.32 -12.22 -15.08
N TYR A 257 6.39 -11.64 -14.30
CA TYR A 257 6.55 -11.36 -12.87
C TYR A 257 5.67 -12.25 -11.99
N LEU A 258 4.98 -13.24 -12.55
CA LEU A 258 4.12 -14.16 -11.80
C LEU A 258 4.87 -15.45 -11.45
N GLY A 259 5.30 -15.59 -10.20
CA GLY A 259 6.02 -16.78 -9.74
C GLY A 259 5.24 -18.08 -9.85
N GLU A 260 3.92 -18.00 -9.67
CA GLU A 260 3.01 -19.12 -9.87
C GLU A 260 2.99 -19.64 -11.32
N ARG A 261 3.48 -18.86 -12.30
CA ARG A 261 3.65 -19.29 -13.69
C ARG A 261 5.09 -19.65 -14.03
N GLY A 262 6.05 -18.95 -13.44
CA GLY A 262 7.47 -19.14 -13.74
C GLY A 262 8.21 -20.12 -12.82
N GLY A 263 7.50 -20.81 -11.92
CA GLY A 263 8.06 -21.87 -11.08
C GLY A 263 8.90 -21.39 -9.88
N TRP A 264 8.72 -20.14 -9.45
CA TRP A 264 9.32 -19.64 -8.21
C TRP A 264 8.24 -19.23 -7.20
N SER A 265 8.64 -19.11 -5.94
CA SER A 265 7.73 -18.72 -4.86
C SER A 265 8.35 -17.68 -3.96
N GLY A 266 7.64 -16.56 -3.82
CA GLY A 266 7.98 -15.52 -2.86
C GLY A 266 9.25 -14.75 -3.21
N VAL A 267 9.70 -13.97 -2.24
CA VAL A 267 10.73 -12.97 -2.41
C VAL A 267 12.13 -13.58 -2.58
N ASP A 268 12.83 -13.19 -3.64
CA ASP A 268 14.21 -13.59 -3.93
C ASP A 268 15.22 -12.73 -3.15
N ARG A 269 15.91 -13.35 -2.20
CA ARG A 269 16.87 -12.66 -1.32
C ARG A 269 18.16 -12.26 -2.03
N GLU A 270 18.57 -12.97 -3.08
CA GLU A 270 19.80 -12.64 -3.81
C GLU A 270 19.56 -11.48 -4.78
N ARG A 271 18.41 -11.47 -5.48
CA ARG A 271 18.03 -10.34 -6.36
C ARG A 271 17.95 -9.01 -5.63
N LYS A 272 17.50 -9.00 -4.36
CA LYS A 272 17.49 -7.79 -3.51
C LYS A 272 18.84 -7.09 -3.45
N ARG A 273 19.94 -7.86 -3.44
CA ARG A 273 21.28 -7.33 -3.20
C ARG A 273 21.99 -6.87 -4.47
N VAL A 274 21.47 -7.22 -5.65
CA VAL A 274 22.13 -6.95 -6.95
C VAL A 274 22.39 -5.46 -7.14
N TYR A 275 21.37 -4.62 -6.95
CA TYR A 275 21.55 -3.17 -7.15
C TYR A 275 22.56 -2.58 -6.15
N ALA A 276 22.46 -2.94 -4.87
CA ALA A 276 23.37 -2.41 -3.85
C ALA A 276 24.83 -2.85 -4.07
N ARG A 277 25.07 -4.05 -4.62
CA ARG A 277 26.40 -4.58 -4.91
C ARG A 277 26.97 -4.11 -6.24
N GLN A 278 26.12 -3.99 -7.27
CA GLN A 278 26.57 -3.88 -8.66
C GLN A 278 26.05 -2.62 -9.38
N GLY A 279 25.10 -1.88 -8.79
CA GLY A 279 24.43 -0.74 -9.42
C GLY A 279 23.46 -1.13 -10.55
N ILE A 280 23.15 -2.41 -10.70
CA ILE A 280 22.30 -2.95 -11.77
C ILE A 280 20.86 -3.11 -11.27
N ILE A 281 19.90 -2.54 -12.01
CA ILE A 281 18.47 -2.80 -11.78
C ILE A 281 18.14 -4.18 -12.38
N CYS A 282 17.91 -5.16 -11.52
CA CYS A 282 17.55 -6.52 -11.93
C CYS A 282 16.08 -6.57 -12.36
N THR A 283 15.86 -6.74 -13.66
CA THR A 283 14.57 -7.21 -14.20
C THR A 283 14.49 -8.74 -14.05
N ARG A 284 13.29 -9.31 -14.21
CA ARG A 284 13.15 -10.77 -14.32
C ARG A 284 13.82 -11.28 -15.59
#